data_AF-A0A4R7ZUG5-F1
#
_entry.id   AF-A0A4R7ZUG5-F1
#
_cell.length_a   1.000
_cell.length_b   1.000
_cell.length_c   1.000
_cell.angle_alpha   90.00
_cell.angle_beta   90.00
_cell.angle_gamma   90.00
#
_symmetry.space_group_name_H-M   'P 1'
#
loop_
_entity.id
_entity.type
_entity.pdbx_description
1 polymer ?
#
loop_
_entity_poly.entity_id
_entity_poly.type
_entity_poly.pdbx_seq_one_letter_code
_entity_poly.pdbx_strand_id
1 'polypeptide(L)'
;MISAVSAKDLEDAQVIWDYHLMHHQSEPADVGIGLGSHDLGVATFAVKLYHEQLFPMIVFTGATSRTTAARFPRGEAVHYRDHAIELGVPSVAIRIETNATNTGENIALTRDLLAASGTPVKTVLLISKPYMERRAFATCQKVWPEVRAICASQPIGLNEYLASIGDPKLVLDMLVGDFQRVMEYPALGFAIAQDIPDDVETAYRRLISTGYTSRLATT
;
A
#
# COMPACT_ATOMS: atom_id res chain seq x y z
N MET A 1 0.09 -26.64 -13.48
CA MET A 1 0.35 -25.77 -14.64
C MET A 1 0.12 -24.34 -14.19
N ILE A 2 1.12 -23.46 -14.28
CA ILE A 2 0.86 -22.02 -14.14
C ILE A 2 0.08 -21.66 -15.40
N SER A 3 -1.22 -21.42 -15.30
CA SER A 3 -1.96 -20.90 -16.45
C SER A 3 -1.39 -19.52 -16.76
N ALA A 4 -1.01 -19.31 -18.02
CA ALA A 4 -0.74 -17.96 -18.50
C ALA A 4 -1.95 -17.08 -18.17
N VAL A 5 -1.69 -15.86 -17.70
CA VAL A 5 -2.75 -14.88 -17.41
C VAL A 5 -3.51 -14.62 -18.72
N SER A 6 -4.81 -14.86 -18.73
CA SER A 6 -5.64 -14.70 -19.92
C SER A 6 -6.04 -13.24 -20.14
N ALA A 7 -6.45 -12.87 -21.36
CA ALA A 7 -6.99 -11.54 -21.63
C ALA A 7 -8.21 -11.22 -20.74
N LYS A 8 -9.04 -12.23 -20.44
CA LYS A 8 -10.19 -12.07 -19.55
C LYS A 8 -9.77 -11.80 -18.11
N ASP A 9 -8.73 -12.48 -17.63
CA ASP A 9 -8.18 -12.20 -16.29
C ASP A 9 -7.65 -10.77 -16.21
N LEU A 10 -7.02 -10.26 -17.27
CA LEU A 10 -6.54 -8.88 -17.31
C LEU A 10 -7.68 -7.86 -17.32
N GLU A 11 -8.78 -8.13 -18.04
CA GLU A 11 -9.98 -7.28 -18.01
C GLU A 11 -10.58 -7.23 -16.60
N ASP A 12 -10.78 -8.38 -15.95
CA ASP A 12 -11.34 -8.43 -14.60
C ASP A 12 -10.38 -7.81 -13.57
N ALA A 13 -9.07 -8.01 -13.73
CA ALA A 13 -8.06 -7.37 -12.88
C ALA A 13 -8.04 -5.85 -13.07
N GLN A 14 -8.26 -5.35 -14.29
CA GLN A 14 -8.33 -3.91 -14.56
C GLN A 14 -9.49 -3.26 -13.80
N VAL A 15 -10.67 -3.89 -13.76
CA VAL A 15 -11.83 -3.41 -12.99
C VAL A 15 -11.49 -3.28 -11.50
N ILE A 16 -10.85 -4.29 -10.91
CA ILE A 16 -10.47 -4.26 -9.48
C ILE A 16 -9.33 -3.25 -9.24
N TRP A 17 -8.37 -3.16 -10.15
CA TRP A 17 -7.27 -2.20 -10.08
C TRP A 17 -7.79 -0.77 -10.03
N ASP A 18 -8.66 -0.39 -10.98
CA ASP A 18 -9.25 0.95 -11.05
C ASP A 18 -10.10 1.24 -9.81
N TYR A 19 -10.80 0.24 -9.29
CA TYR A 19 -11.50 0.38 -8.02
C TYR A 19 -10.54 0.67 -6.87
N HIS A 20 -9.35 0.07 -6.79
CA HIS A 20 -8.43 0.34 -5.68
C HIS A 20 -7.86 1.76 -5.67
N LEU A 21 -7.72 2.40 -6.84
CA LEU A 21 -7.20 3.75 -6.94
C LEU A 21 -8.19 4.73 -6.31
N MET A 22 -7.71 5.52 -5.35
CA MET A 22 -8.52 6.51 -4.65
C MET A 22 -8.65 7.81 -5.43
N HIS A 23 -7.72 8.06 -6.37
CA HIS A 23 -7.63 9.30 -7.15
C HIS A 23 -7.61 10.57 -6.31
N HIS A 24 -7.16 10.47 -5.05
CA HIS A 24 -6.97 11.64 -4.20
C HIS A 24 -5.93 12.57 -4.85
N GLN A 25 -6.21 13.86 -4.82
CA GLN A 25 -5.24 14.87 -5.27
C GLN A 25 -4.16 15.01 -4.21
N SER A 26 -2.91 14.88 -4.61
CA SER A 26 -1.78 15.16 -3.74
C SER A 26 -1.78 16.63 -3.35
N GLU A 27 -1.74 16.90 -2.06
CA GLU A 27 -1.67 18.23 -1.45
C GLU A 27 -0.64 18.20 -0.31
N PRO A 28 -0.14 19.36 0.14
CA PRO A 28 0.79 19.42 1.26
C PRO A 28 0.21 18.72 2.52
N ALA A 29 1.03 17.88 3.14
CA ALA A 29 0.74 17.12 4.34
C ALA A 29 1.84 17.34 5.39
N ASP A 30 1.54 17.02 6.65
CA ASP A 30 2.52 17.14 7.73
C ASP A 30 3.60 16.06 7.63
N VAL A 31 3.23 14.86 7.15
CA VAL A 31 4.11 13.68 7.03
C VAL A 31 3.72 12.82 5.82
N GLY A 32 4.71 12.35 5.07
CA GLY A 32 4.56 11.27 4.11
C GLY A 32 4.85 9.92 4.75
N ILE A 33 3.97 8.93 4.59
CA ILE A 33 4.11 7.60 5.19
C ILE A 33 4.24 6.56 4.07
N GLY A 34 5.45 6.02 3.87
CA GLY A 34 5.69 4.92 2.95
C GLY A 34 5.40 3.58 3.59
N LEU A 35 4.33 2.92 3.16
CA LEU A 35 3.90 1.63 3.67
C LEU A 35 4.78 0.50 3.11
N GLY A 36 5.44 -0.23 4.00
CA GLY A 36 6.29 -1.36 3.68
C GLY A 36 5.59 -2.39 2.79
N SER A 37 6.31 -2.84 1.77
CA SER A 37 5.87 -3.89 0.88
C SER A 37 7.06 -4.51 0.14
N HIS A 38 6.80 -5.43 -0.78
CA HIS A 38 7.83 -6.00 -1.67
C HIS A 38 8.25 -5.05 -2.79
N ASP A 39 7.53 -3.96 -3.00
CA ASP A 39 7.72 -3.05 -4.12
C ASP A 39 8.54 -1.83 -3.68
N LEU A 40 9.77 -1.72 -4.17
CA LEU A 40 10.63 -0.57 -3.87
C LEU A 40 10.11 0.73 -4.52
N GLY A 41 9.20 0.64 -5.49
CA GLY A 41 8.52 1.77 -6.12
C GLY A 41 7.80 2.67 -5.13
N VAL A 42 7.32 2.11 -3.99
CA VAL A 42 6.74 2.90 -2.89
C VAL A 42 7.74 3.91 -2.33
N ALA A 43 8.98 3.46 -2.05
CA ALA A 43 10.03 4.34 -1.55
C ALA A 43 10.47 5.36 -2.61
N THR A 44 10.67 4.92 -3.85
CA THR A 44 11.01 5.81 -4.97
C THR A 44 9.97 6.92 -5.14
N PHE A 45 8.68 6.57 -5.08
CA PHE A 45 7.61 7.55 -5.21
C PHE A 45 7.52 8.48 -4.01
N ALA A 46 7.74 7.98 -2.79
CA ALA A 46 7.82 8.83 -1.60
C ALA A 46 8.93 9.88 -1.70
N VAL A 47 10.09 9.50 -2.25
CA VAL A 47 11.20 10.43 -2.50
C VAL A 47 10.81 11.50 -3.53
N LYS A 48 10.13 11.12 -4.61
CA LYS A 48 9.61 12.09 -5.59
C LYS A 48 8.71 13.13 -4.91
N LEU A 49 7.73 12.68 -4.13
CA LEU A 49 6.78 13.57 -3.44
C LEU A 49 7.47 14.46 -2.39
N TYR A 50 8.53 13.95 -1.73
CA TYR A 50 9.36 14.74 -0.83
C TYR A 50 10.08 15.88 -1.56
N HIS A 51 10.70 15.59 -2.71
CA HIS A 51 11.39 16.60 -3.52
C HIS A 51 10.41 17.62 -4.14
N GLU A 52 9.16 17.22 -4.34
CA GLU A 52 8.03 18.11 -4.69
C GLU A 52 7.52 18.94 -3.50
N GLN A 53 8.16 18.83 -2.33
CA GLN A 53 7.85 19.59 -1.11
C GLN A 53 6.43 19.36 -0.56
N LEU A 54 5.84 18.19 -0.83
CA LEU A 54 4.51 17.86 -0.33
C LEU A 54 4.49 17.53 1.17
N PHE A 55 5.63 17.21 1.76
CA PHE A 55 5.76 17.03 3.21
C PHE A 55 7.23 17.22 3.63
N PRO A 56 7.49 17.71 4.85
CA PRO A 56 8.85 17.95 5.34
C PRO A 56 9.55 16.69 5.87
N MET A 57 8.82 15.59 6.08
CA MET A 57 9.33 14.36 6.69
C MET A 57 8.69 13.12 6.09
N ILE A 58 9.50 12.08 5.93
CA ILE A 58 9.07 10.74 5.52
C ILE A 58 9.15 9.79 6.72
N VAL A 59 8.11 9.00 6.94
CA VAL A 59 8.17 7.80 7.78
C VAL A 59 8.07 6.57 6.87
N PHE A 60 9.05 5.69 6.94
CA PHE A 60 8.91 4.34 6.38
C PHE A 60 8.56 3.36 7.49
N THR A 61 7.55 2.53 7.26
CA THR A 61 7.06 1.55 8.25
C THR A 61 6.97 0.16 7.64
N GLY A 62 7.39 -0.85 8.38
CA GLY A 62 7.30 -2.25 7.94
C GLY A 62 8.50 -3.09 8.34
N ALA A 63 8.19 -4.24 8.93
CA ALA A 63 9.11 -5.34 9.22
C ALA A 63 9.35 -6.18 7.95
N THR A 64 9.93 -7.36 8.13
CA THR A 64 10.08 -8.35 7.06
C THR A 64 8.84 -9.24 6.98
N SER A 65 8.38 -9.55 5.76
CA SER A 65 7.32 -10.52 5.48
C SER A 65 7.87 -11.74 4.74
N ARG A 66 7.06 -12.81 4.61
CA ARG A 66 7.41 -13.98 3.78
C ARG A 66 7.78 -13.57 2.35
N THR A 67 7.10 -12.57 1.80
CA THR A 67 7.33 -12.10 0.43
C THR A 67 8.61 -11.27 0.32
N THR A 68 9.05 -10.63 1.41
CA THR A 68 10.18 -9.70 1.40
C THR A 68 11.44 -10.22 2.05
N ALA A 69 11.42 -11.36 2.75
CA ALA A 69 12.56 -11.90 3.47
C ALA A 69 13.84 -12.06 2.64
N ALA A 70 13.72 -12.47 1.38
CA ALA A 70 14.88 -12.60 0.48
C ALA A 70 15.38 -11.24 -0.04
N ARG A 71 14.46 -10.28 -0.28
CA ARG A 71 14.77 -8.99 -0.89
C ARG A 71 15.20 -7.93 0.13
N PHE A 72 14.57 -7.93 1.30
CA PHE A 72 14.71 -6.95 2.37
C PHE A 72 15.00 -7.66 3.72
N PRO A 73 16.15 -8.35 3.87
CA PRO A 73 16.43 -9.19 5.03
C PRO A 73 16.51 -8.44 6.38
N ARG A 74 16.73 -7.13 6.33
CA ARG A 74 16.77 -6.21 7.49
C ARG A 74 15.43 -5.50 7.78
N GLY A 75 14.36 -5.85 7.06
CA GLY A 75 13.05 -5.19 7.15
C GLY A 75 12.80 -4.18 6.03
N GLU A 76 11.53 -4.03 5.67
CA GLU A 76 11.06 -3.17 4.57
C GLU A 76 11.44 -1.69 4.82
N ALA A 77 11.15 -1.16 6.01
CA ALA A 77 11.43 0.24 6.36
C ALA A 77 12.93 0.60 6.30
N VAL A 78 13.81 -0.32 6.70
CA VAL A 78 15.28 -0.11 6.67
C VAL A 78 15.76 0.03 5.22
N HIS A 79 15.28 -0.84 4.32
CA HIS A 79 15.68 -0.78 2.90
C HIS A 79 15.10 0.44 2.20
N TYR A 80 13.86 0.82 2.52
CA TYR A 80 13.25 2.03 1.99
C TYR A 80 14.01 3.29 2.41
N ARG A 81 14.45 3.38 3.68
CA ARG A 81 15.30 4.48 4.14
C ARG A 81 16.62 4.56 3.39
N ASP A 82 17.33 3.44 3.28
CA ASP A 82 18.64 3.42 2.63
C ASP A 82 18.50 3.83 1.14
N HIS A 83 17.49 3.33 0.45
CA HIS A 83 17.14 3.74 -0.92
C HIS A 83 16.78 5.23 -1.03
N ALA A 84 16.03 5.78 -0.06
CA ALA A 84 15.69 7.21 -0.06
C ALA A 84 16.90 8.12 0.15
N ILE A 85 17.86 7.69 0.99
CA ILE A 85 19.13 8.40 1.19
C ILE A 85 19.96 8.39 -0.10
N GLU A 86 20.04 7.24 -0.79
CA GLU A 86 20.72 7.12 -2.09
C GLU A 86 20.12 8.04 -3.14
N LEU A 87 18.81 8.30 -3.08
CA LEU A 87 18.08 9.24 -3.94
C LEU A 87 18.11 10.70 -3.43
N GLY A 88 18.95 11.01 -2.45
CA GLY A 88 19.24 12.38 -2.01
C GLY A 88 18.30 12.95 -0.96
N VAL A 89 17.47 12.15 -0.30
CA VAL A 89 16.71 12.60 0.87
C VAL A 89 17.65 12.65 2.08
N PRO A 90 17.76 13.80 2.79
CA PRO A 90 18.57 13.88 4.00
C PRO A 90 18.10 12.88 5.06
N SER A 91 19.02 12.17 5.70
CA SER A 91 18.68 11.17 6.74
C SER A 91 17.86 11.77 7.89
N VAL A 92 18.09 13.04 8.22
CA VAL A 92 17.33 13.79 9.24
C VAL A 92 15.86 14.01 8.89
N ALA A 93 15.50 13.92 7.61
CA ALA A 93 14.12 14.03 7.13
C ALA A 93 13.40 12.67 7.08
N ILE A 94 14.08 11.57 7.43
CA ILE A 94 13.52 10.21 7.39
C ILE A 94 13.46 9.62 8.79
N ARG A 95 12.30 9.07 9.16
CA ARG A 95 12.14 8.18 10.31
C ARG A 95 11.76 6.79 9.85
N ILE A 96 12.07 5.79 10.66
CA ILE A 96 11.70 4.40 10.38
C ILE A 96 10.97 3.78 11.57
N GLU A 97 9.97 2.97 11.25
CA GLU A 97 9.25 2.07 12.13
C GLU A 97 9.46 0.64 11.59
N THR A 98 10.00 -0.28 12.39
CA THR A 98 10.53 -1.57 11.89
C THR A 98 9.78 -2.80 12.37
N ASN A 99 8.69 -2.64 13.12
CA ASN A 99 7.99 -3.73 13.79
C ASN A 99 6.67 -4.08 13.11
N ALA A 100 6.08 -3.20 12.31
CA ALA A 100 4.79 -3.46 11.69
C ALA A 100 4.81 -4.67 10.72
N THR A 101 3.84 -5.56 10.88
CA THR A 101 3.69 -6.79 10.06
C THR A 101 2.45 -6.77 9.17
N ASN A 102 1.58 -5.77 9.33
CA ASN A 102 0.37 -5.57 8.56
C ASN A 102 0.01 -4.08 8.45
N THR A 103 -0.96 -3.75 7.60
CA THR A 103 -1.34 -2.34 7.36
C THR A 103 -1.90 -1.63 8.60
N GLY A 104 -2.60 -2.34 9.49
CA GLY A 104 -3.09 -1.74 10.74
C GLY A 104 -1.94 -1.34 11.65
N GLU A 105 -0.97 -2.23 11.83
CA GLU A 105 0.26 -1.96 12.57
C GLU A 105 1.11 -0.87 11.93
N ASN A 106 1.22 -0.84 10.59
CA ASN A 106 1.94 0.23 9.89
C ASN A 106 1.42 1.61 10.32
N ILE A 107 0.08 1.77 10.37
CA ILE A 107 -0.55 3.03 10.77
C ILE A 107 -0.40 3.27 12.28
N ALA A 108 -0.72 2.28 13.12
CA ALA A 108 -0.70 2.43 14.57
C ALA A 108 0.70 2.76 15.10
N LEU A 109 1.72 2.02 14.67
CA LEU A 109 3.10 2.20 15.13
C LEU A 109 3.71 3.49 14.57
N THR A 110 3.34 3.89 13.34
CA THR A 110 3.73 5.20 12.80
C THR A 110 3.12 6.35 13.61
N ARG A 111 1.83 6.25 13.97
CA ARG A 111 1.17 7.24 14.84
C ARG A 111 1.90 7.37 16.16
N ASP A 112 2.20 6.24 16.81
CA ASP A 112 2.87 6.22 18.12
C ASP A 112 4.30 6.79 18.03
N LEU A 113 5.04 6.47 16.96
CA LEU A 113 6.36 7.04 16.66
C LEU A 113 6.31 8.56 16.50
N LEU A 114 5.29 9.09 15.83
CA LEU A 114 5.11 10.53 15.61
C LEU A 114 4.64 11.24 16.89
N ALA A 115 3.73 10.64 17.66
CA ALA A 115 3.27 11.17 18.94
C ALA A 115 4.41 11.31 19.95
N ALA A 116 5.31 10.33 20.01
CA ALA A 116 6.50 10.37 20.88
C ALA A 116 7.45 11.53 20.56
N SER A 117 7.35 12.13 19.37
CA SER A 117 8.17 13.27 18.96
C SER A 117 7.59 14.64 19.36
N GLY A 118 6.35 14.67 19.87
CA GLY A 118 5.65 15.90 20.24
C GLY A 118 5.14 16.73 19.06
N THR A 119 5.31 16.28 17.81
CA THR A 119 4.79 16.98 16.62
C THR A 119 3.32 16.64 16.42
N PRO A 120 2.40 17.62 16.46
CA PRO A 120 1.01 17.40 16.11
C PRO A 120 0.91 17.09 14.60
N VAL A 121 0.28 15.97 14.25
CA VAL A 121 0.04 15.56 12.87
C VAL A 121 -1.47 15.63 12.62
N LYS A 122 -1.85 16.39 11.59
CA LYS A 122 -3.25 16.57 11.17
C LYS A 122 -3.51 15.98 9.80
N THR A 123 -2.51 15.98 8.92
CA THR A 123 -2.62 15.46 7.56
C THR A 123 -1.47 14.51 7.26
N VAL A 124 -1.79 13.33 6.73
CA VAL A 124 -0.81 12.33 6.30
C VAL A 124 -1.00 11.96 4.85
N LEU A 125 0.09 11.79 4.13
CA LEU A 125 0.10 11.27 2.77
C LEU A 125 0.53 9.80 2.81
N LEU A 126 -0.42 8.88 2.65
CA LEU A 126 -0.23 7.44 2.68
C LEU A 126 0.24 6.95 1.32
N ILE A 127 1.51 6.54 1.26
CA ILE A 127 2.19 6.14 0.03
C ILE A 127 2.28 4.62 0.02
N SER A 128 1.65 4.00 -0.97
CA SER A 128 1.50 2.55 -1.04
C SER A 128 1.65 2.02 -2.47
N LYS A 129 1.51 0.70 -2.65
CA LYS A 129 1.34 0.12 -3.98
C LYS A 129 -0.01 0.56 -4.54
N PRO A 130 -0.17 0.72 -5.87
CA PRO A 130 -1.42 1.26 -6.42
C PRO A 130 -2.67 0.49 -5.99
N TYR A 131 -2.63 -0.84 -6.04
CA TYR A 131 -3.74 -1.70 -5.62
C TYR A 131 -3.95 -1.79 -4.09
N MET A 132 -3.27 -0.99 -3.28
CA MET A 132 -3.43 -0.96 -1.81
C MET A 132 -4.06 0.34 -1.31
N GLU A 133 -4.17 1.38 -2.16
CA GLU A 133 -4.60 2.73 -1.72
C GLU A 133 -5.91 2.69 -0.91
N ARG A 134 -6.97 2.10 -1.47
CA ARG A 134 -8.28 2.02 -0.79
C ARG A 134 -8.23 1.30 0.54
N ARG A 135 -7.48 0.20 0.65
CA ARG A 135 -7.35 -0.54 1.90
C ARG A 135 -6.52 0.24 2.93
N ALA A 136 -5.45 0.89 2.49
CA ALA A 136 -4.66 1.77 3.34
C ALA A 136 -5.51 2.92 3.91
N PHE A 137 -6.32 3.57 3.06
CA PHE A 137 -7.27 4.59 3.47
C PHE A 137 -8.25 4.07 4.52
N ALA A 138 -8.98 3.00 4.20
CA ALA A 138 -10.01 2.47 5.07
C ALA A 138 -9.47 1.98 6.43
N THR A 139 -8.25 1.43 6.42
CA THR A 139 -7.54 1.03 7.65
C THR A 139 -7.11 2.26 8.45
N CYS A 140 -6.56 3.28 7.78
CA CYS A 140 -6.11 4.50 8.45
C CYS A 140 -7.26 5.24 9.12
N GLN A 141 -8.39 5.43 8.44
CA GLN A 141 -9.58 6.05 9.02
C GLN A 141 -10.13 5.29 10.23
N LYS A 142 -9.86 3.97 10.33
CA LYS A 142 -10.24 3.16 11.49
C LYS A 142 -9.26 3.30 12.65
N VAL A 143 -7.96 3.27 12.35
CA VAL A 143 -6.88 3.19 13.35
C VAL A 143 -6.45 4.57 13.86
N TRP A 144 -6.52 5.59 13.01
CA TRP A 144 -6.12 6.96 13.27
C TRP A 144 -7.17 7.94 12.71
N PRO A 145 -8.39 7.95 13.28
CA PRO A 145 -9.51 8.74 12.76
C PRO A 145 -9.30 10.27 12.84
N GLU A 146 -8.36 10.74 13.66
CA GLU A 146 -8.10 12.17 13.87
C GLU A 146 -7.30 12.82 12.74
N VAL A 147 -6.61 12.04 11.89
CA VAL A 147 -5.87 12.59 10.75
C VAL A 147 -6.71 12.59 9.48
N ARG A 148 -6.46 13.59 8.63
CA ARG A 148 -6.85 13.56 7.23
C ARG A 148 -5.84 12.71 6.46
N ALA A 149 -6.25 11.53 6.02
CA ALA A 149 -5.45 10.66 5.18
C ALA A 149 -5.66 10.94 3.68
N ILE A 150 -4.57 11.15 2.96
CA ILE A 150 -4.53 11.30 1.50
C ILE A 150 -3.76 10.11 0.94
N CYS A 151 -4.32 9.37 -0.01
CA CYS A 151 -3.62 8.25 -0.62
C CYS A 151 -2.85 8.69 -1.85
N ALA A 152 -1.67 8.12 -2.03
CA ALA A 152 -0.94 8.24 -3.27
C ALA A 152 -0.17 6.96 -3.57
N SER A 153 0.02 6.71 -4.85
CA SER A 153 0.88 5.67 -5.38
C SER A 153 1.50 6.15 -6.69
N GLN A 154 2.49 5.41 -7.18
CA GLN A 154 3.09 5.70 -8.48
C GLN A 154 1.99 5.76 -9.56
N PRO A 155 1.94 6.80 -10.41
CA PRO A 155 0.96 6.91 -11.49
C PRO A 155 1.34 5.97 -12.64
N ILE A 156 1.08 4.68 -12.46
CA ILE A 156 1.41 3.59 -13.39
C ILE A 156 0.15 2.78 -13.70
N GLY A 157 -0.02 2.35 -14.94
CA GLY A 157 -1.13 1.47 -15.33
C GLY A 157 -0.89 0.02 -14.92
N LEU A 158 -1.95 -0.79 -14.83
CA LEU A 158 -1.86 -2.21 -14.47
C LEU A 158 -0.83 -2.96 -15.32
N ASN A 159 -0.91 -2.87 -16.66
CA ASN A 159 -0.01 -3.62 -17.55
C ASN A 159 1.47 -3.26 -17.35
N GLU A 160 1.77 -1.98 -17.16
CA GLU A 160 3.14 -1.51 -16.87
C GLU A 160 3.61 -1.98 -15.50
N TYR A 161 2.71 -2.00 -14.51
CA TYR A 161 3.00 -2.54 -13.19
C TYR A 161 3.26 -4.06 -13.21
N LEU A 162 2.47 -4.82 -13.96
CA LEU A 162 2.70 -6.27 -14.15
C LEU A 162 4.08 -6.51 -14.78
N ALA A 163 4.45 -5.71 -15.79
CA ALA A 163 5.74 -5.81 -16.45
C ALA A 163 6.91 -5.45 -15.51
N SER A 164 6.74 -4.45 -14.65
CA SER A 164 7.80 -4.01 -13.72
C SER A 164 8.07 -5.03 -12.60
N ILE A 165 7.04 -5.75 -12.15
CA ILE A 165 7.19 -6.82 -11.15
C ILE A 165 7.72 -8.12 -11.79
N GLY A 166 7.35 -8.40 -13.04
CA GLY A 166 7.83 -9.57 -13.78
C GLY A 166 7.13 -10.89 -13.44
N ASP A 167 6.13 -10.86 -12.56
CA ASP A 167 5.27 -12.00 -12.23
C ASP A 167 3.80 -11.56 -12.20
N PRO A 168 3.10 -11.59 -13.36
CA PRO A 168 1.72 -11.15 -13.45
C PRO A 168 0.77 -11.97 -12.57
N LYS A 169 1.00 -13.28 -12.42
CA LYS A 169 0.15 -14.14 -11.59
C LYS A 169 0.23 -13.73 -10.13
N LEU A 170 1.43 -13.45 -9.63
CA LEU A 170 1.64 -12.97 -8.27
C LEU A 170 0.93 -11.64 -8.01
N VAL A 171 1.01 -10.70 -8.95
CA VAL A 171 0.33 -9.40 -8.80
C VAL A 171 -1.18 -9.57 -8.77
N LEU A 172 -1.76 -10.38 -9.67
CA LEU A 172 -3.20 -10.65 -9.65
C LEU A 172 -3.64 -11.35 -8.36
N ASP A 173 -2.86 -12.32 -7.86
CA ASP A 173 -3.11 -12.92 -6.55
C ASP A 173 -3.13 -11.85 -5.44
N MET A 174 -2.15 -10.93 -5.44
CA MET A 174 -2.09 -9.86 -4.45
C MET A 174 -3.24 -8.87 -4.57
N LEU A 175 -3.61 -8.47 -5.79
CA LEU A 175 -4.75 -7.60 -6.08
C LEU A 175 -6.05 -8.20 -5.52
N VAL A 176 -6.32 -9.47 -5.85
CA VAL A 176 -7.51 -10.21 -5.37
C VAL A 176 -7.50 -10.33 -3.85
N GLY A 177 -6.35 -10.66 -3.26
CA GLY A 177 -6.21 -10.70 -1.81
C GLY A 177 -6.41 -9.34 -1.14
N ASP A 178 -5.93 -8.26 -1.74
CA ASP A 178 -6.11 -6.89 -1.21
C ASP A 178 -7.60 -6.52 -1.22
N PHE A 179 -8.29 -6.79 -2.32
CA PHE A 179 -9.72 -6.55 -2.47
C PHE A 179 -10.56 -7.34 -1.46
N GLN A 180 -10.28 -8.62 -1.23
CA GLN A 180 -10.97 -9.41 -0.19
C GLN A 180 -10.93 -8.70 1.18
N ARG A 181 -9.76 -8.16 1.54
CA ARG A 181 -9.59 -7.45 2.81
C ARG A 181 -10.38 -6.16 2.85
N VAL A 182 -10.53 -5.44 1.73
CA VAL A 182 -11.45 -4.29 1.64
C VAL A 182 -12.89 -4.69 1.98
N MET A 183 -13.33 -5.87 1.55
CA MET A 183 -14.68 -6.38 1.81
C MET A 183 -14.87 -6.90 3.25
N GLU A 184 -13.92 -7.68 3.76
CA GLU A 184 -14.11 -8.46 4.99
C GLU A 184 -13.65 -7.73 6.26
N TYR A 185 -12.59 -6.92 6.18
CA TYR A 185 -11.98 -6.29 7.35
C TYR A 185 -12.88 -5.32 8.11
N PRO A 186 -13.87 -4.63 7.48
CA PRO A 186 -14.82 -3.81 8.22
C PRO A 186 -15.62 -4.60 9.26
N ALA A 187 -16.07 -5.82 8.92
CA ALA A 187 -16.79 -6.69 9.85
C ALA A 187 -15.92 -7.20 11.00
N LEU A 188 -14.60 -7.31 10.77
CA LEU A 188 -13.61 -7.68 11.78
C LEU A 188 -13.12 -6.49 12.62
N GLY A 189 -13.56 -5.26 12.30
CA GLY A 189 -13.16 -4.04 13.00
C GLY A 189 -11.76 -3.53 12.64
N PHE A 190 -11.14 -4.02 11.56
CA PHE A 190 -9.80 -3.59 11.13
C PHE A 190 -9.81 -2.40 10.17
N ALA A 191 -10.93 -2.12 9.51
CA ALA A 191 -11.09 -1.01 8.57
C ALA A 191 -12.50 -0.39 8.68
N ILE A 192 -12.72 0.78 8.08
CA ILE A 192 -14.08 1.28 7.84
C ILE A 192 -14.68 0.62 6.58
N ALA A 193 -16.01 0.52 6.51
CA ALA A 193 -16.70 -0.01 5.33
C ALA A 193 -16.41 0.83 4.07
N GLN A 194 -16.40 0.18 2.92
CA GLN A 194 -16.24 0.81 1.61
C GLN A 194 -17.41 0.38 0.72
N ASP A 195 -17.91 1.30 -0.11
CA ASP A 195 -18.95 0.98 -1.09
C ASP A 195 -18.33 0.16 -2.22
N ILE A 196 -18.84 -1.05 -2.43
CA ILE A 196 -18.32 -2.00 -3.43
C ILE A 196 -19.35 -2.13 -4.57
N PRO A 197 -19.02 -1.68 -5.79
CA PRO A 197 -19.88 -1.89 -6.95
C PRO A 197 -20.00 -3.37 -7.36
N ASP A 198 -21.17 -3.76 -7.86
CA ASP A 198 -21.50 -5.14 -8.25
C ASP A 198 -20.56 -5.71 -9.32
N ASP A 199 -20.10 -4.87 -10.25
CA ASP A 199 -19.20 -5.25 -11.33
C ASP A 199 -17.79 -5.57 -10.82
N VAL A 200 -17.31 -4.81 -9.82
CA VAL A 200 -16.03 -5.07 -9.14
C VAL A 200 -16.10 -6.38 -8.35
N GLU A 201 -17.16 -6.60 -7.58
CA GLU A 201 -17.33 -7.87 -6.85
C GLU A 201 -17.45 -9.07 -7.81
N THR A 202 -18.15 -8.88 -8.94
CA THR A 202 -18.28 -9.90 -9.98
C THR A 202 -16.93 -10.25 -10.61
N ALA A 203 -16.12 -9.24 -10.96
CA ALA A 203 -14.76 -9.43 -11.48
C ALA A 203 -13.88 -10.20 -10.48
N TYR A 204 -13.96 -9.85 -9.20
CA TYR A 204 -13.27 -10.55 -8.12
C TYR A 204 -13.66 -12.04 -8.05
N ARG A 205 -14.97 -12.35 -8.06
CA ARG A 205 -15.45 -13.74 -8.03
C ARG A 205 -14.97 -14.54 -9.24
N ARG A 206 -14.92 -13.93 -10.43
CA ARG A 206 -14.37 -14.56 -11.64
C ARG A 206 -12.89 -14.91 -11.46
N LEU A 207 -12.06 -13.98 -10.99
CA LEU A 207 -10.64 -14.24 -10.73
C LEU A 207 -10.41 -15.32 -9.66
N ILE A 208 -11.22 -15.36 -8.61
CA ILE A 208 -11.13 -16.48 -7.65
C ILE A 208 -11.44 -17.81 -8.33
N SER A 209 -12.49 -17.86 -9.16
CA SER A 209 -12.88 -19.09 -9.87
C SER A 209 -11.82 -19.58 -10.85
N THR A 210 -10.97 -18.69 -11.37
CA THR A 210 -9.84 -19.02 -12.26
C THR A 210 -8.55 -19.33 -11.51
N GLY A 211 -8.54 -19.25 -10.16
CA GLY A 211 -7.45 -19.74 -9.32
C GLY A 211 -6.50 -18.67 -8.77
N TYR A 212 -6.91 -17.39 -8.76
CA TYR A 212 -6.14 -16.31 -8.14
C TYR A 212 -6.36 -16.22 -6.63
N THR A 213 -5.99 -17.27 -5.89
CA THR A 213 -6.37 -17.45 -4.47
C THR A 213 -5.20 -17.46 -3.48
N SER A 214 -3.95 -17.38 -3.95
CA SER A 214 -2.77 -17.65 -3.10
C SER A 214 -2.51 -16.60 -2.00
N ARG A 215 -3.19 -15.45 -2.06
CA ARG A 215 -3.06 -14.32 -1.13
C ARG A 215 -4.35 -13.92 -0.43
N LEU A 216 -5.39 -14.74 -0.58
CA LEU A 216 -6.60 -14.59 0.23
C LEU A 216 -6.24 -14.70 1.71
N ALA A 217 -6.91 -13.90 2.53
CA ALA A 217 -6.84 -14.05 3.98
C ALA A 217 -7.55 -15.34 4.38
N THR A 218 -6.93 -16.11 5.27
CA THR A 218 -7.62 -17.18 5.99
C THR A 218 -8.56 -16.51 6.97
N THR A 219 -9.86 -16.73 6.80
CA THR A 219 -10.89 -16.39 7.78
C THR A 219 -10.92 -17.39 8.93
#